data_AF-A0A822AEM3-F1
#
_entry.id   AF-A0A822AEM3-F1
#
_cell.length_a   1.000
_cell.length_b   1.000
_cell.length_c   1.000
_cell.angle_alpha   90.00
_cell.angle_beta   90.00
_cell.angle_gamma   90.00
#
_symmetry.space_group_name_H-M   'P 1'
#
loop_
_entity.id
_entity.type
_entity.pdbx_description
1 polymer ?
#
loop_
_entity_poly.entity_id
_entity_poly.type
_entity_poly.pdbx_seq_one_letter_code
_entity_poly.pdbx_strand_id
1 'polypeptide(L)'
;DLERELGDKQASAQLLEREVTDGRRRCTELEEELDQVNKEMGEARSDRNETSRAQRRAELIENLKQFPGVYGRLIDLCEPTHKRFQMAITKVLGRNMDSIIVERETTVQSCLRYMKEHRYEPETFLPLDYIKVSPINEQLRELQDPKNVKLVLDVIKYDRQYYKALLYACGNALVCDNDDDARRL
;
A
#
# COMPACT_ATOMS: atom_id res chain seq x y z
N ASP A 1 -19.79 45.34 60.28
CA ASP A 1 -18.84 44.22 60.39
C ASP A 1 -19.17 43.05 59.49
N LEU A 2 -20.37 42.44 59.60
CA LEU A 2 -20.80 41.34 58.73
C LEU A 2 -20.79 41.63 57.21
N GLU A 3 -21.24 42.82 56.78
CA GLU A 3 -21.25 43.18 55.35
C GLU A 3 -19.84 43.30 54.75
N ARG A 4 -18.85 43.66 55.58
CA ARG A 4 -17.45 43.83 55.18
C ARG A 4 -16.76 42.47 55.02
N GLU A 5 -17.01 41.54 55.95
CA GLU A 5 -16.60 40.14 55.82
C GLU A 5 -17.25 39.43 54.62
N LEU A 6 -18.52 39.74 54.31
CA LEU A 6 -19.20 39.17 53.16
C LEU A 6 -18.57 39.65 51.83
N GLY A 7 -18.22 40.93 51.75
CA GLY A 7 -17.53 41.52 50.60
C GLY A 7 -16.13 40.96 50.39
N ASP A 8 -15.35 40.79 51.46
CA ASP A 8 -14.00 40.21 51.38
C ASP A 8 -14.04 38.73 50.94
N LYS A 9 -15.03 37.96 51.43
CA LYS A 9 -15.24 36.58 50.96
C LYS A 9 -15.69 36.51 49.50
N GLN A 10 -16.52 37.44 49.04
CA GLN A 10 -16.92 37.51 47.62
C GLN A 10 -15.74 37.88 46.71
N ALA A 11 -14.89 38.83 47.12
CA ALA A 11 -13.68 39.19 46.37
C ALA A 11 -12.67 38.02 46.29
N SER A 12 -12.49 37.30 47.40
CA SER A 12 -11.63 36.11 47.45
C SER A 12 -12.19 34.98 46.57
N ALA A 13 -13.50 34.74 46.58
CA ALA A 13 -14.15 33.76 45.70
C ALA A 13 -13.96 34.09 44.21
N GLN A 14 -14.08 35.36 43.82
CA GLN A 14 -13.84 35.80 42.44
C GLN A 14 -12.37 35.65 42.00
N LEU A 15 -11.42 35.86 42.91
CA LEU A 15 -9.99 35.62 42.64
C LEU A 15 -9.71 34.12 42.42
N LEU A 16 -10.25 33.26 43.28
CA LEU A 16 -10.15 31.80 43.12
C LEU A 16 -10.81 31.31 41.83
N GLU A 17 -11.97 31.86 41.45
CA GLU A 17 -12.61 31.52 40.16
C GLU A 17 -11.74 31.86 38.95
N ARG A 18 -11.04 33.00 39.00
CA ARG A 18 -10.07 33.41 37.96
C ARG A 18 -8.87 32.48 37.90
N GLU A 19 -8.31 32.09 39.04
CA GLU A 19 -7.21 31.13 39.08
C GLU A 19 -7.62 29.75 38.57
N VAL A 20 -8.82 29.28 38.92
CA VAL A 20 -9.36 27.99 38.43
C VAL A 20 -9.62 28.03 36.92
N THR A 21 -10.13 29.14 36.39
CA THR A 21 -10.35 29.27 34.94
C THR A 21 -9.05 29.36 34.16
N ASP A 22 -8.07 30.11 34.66
CA ASP A 22 -6.76 30.22 34.03
C ASP A 22 -5.97 28.90 34.11
N GLY A 23 -6.08 28.19 35.24
CA GLY A 23 -5.53 26.84 35.41
C GLY A 23 -6.17 25.83 34.45
N ARG A 24 -7.50 25.86 34.28
CA ARG A 24 -8.19 25.03 33.29
C ARG A 24 -7.75 25.33 31.87
N ARG A 25 -7.61 26.62 31.51
CA ARG A 25 -7.14 27.03 30.18
C ARG A 25 -5.75 26.47 29.89
N ARG A 26 -4.83 26.60 30.85
CA ARG A 26 -3.47 26.05 30.74
C ARG A 26 -3.45 24.53 30.64
N CYS A 27 -4.32 23.83 31.38
CA CYS A 27 -4.46 22.38 31.21
C CYS A 27 -4.90 22.01 29.79
N THR A 28 -5.90 22.70 29.23
CA THR A 28 -6.37 22.43 27.87
C THR A 28 -5.29 22.75 26.82
N GLU A 29 -4.57 23.86 26.96
CA GLU A 29 -3.43 24.19 26.08
C GLU A 29 -2.35 23.09 26.11
N LEU A 30 -2.00 22.61 27.32
CA LEU A 30 -1.01 21.53 27.48
C LEU A 30 -1.52 20.17 26.96
N GLU A 31 -2.81 19.87 27.09
CA GLU A 31 -3.42 18.66 26.52
C GLU A 31 -3.37 18.68 24.99
N GLU A 32 -3.67 19.83 24.36
CA GLU A 32 -3.58 20.02 22.91
C GLU A 32 -2.13 19.89 22.40
N GLU A 33 -1.16 20.51 23.10
CA GLU A 33 0.26 20.36 22.77
C GLU A 33 0.73 18.90 22.91
N LEU A 34 0.30 18.20 23.96
CA LEU A 34 0.65 16.80 24.19
C LEU A 34 0.08 15.89 23.09
N ASP A 35 -1.15 16.11 22.67
CA ASP A 35 -1.78 15.37 21.57
C ASP A 35 -1.06 15.62 20.24
N GLN A 36 -0.67 16.87 19.96
CA GLN A 36 0.09 17.22 18.76
C GLN A 36 1.47 16.53 18.74
N VAL A 37 2.21 16.58 19.84
CA VAL A 37 3.52 15.93 19.96
C VAL A 37 3.40 14.40 19.85
N ASN A 38 2.37 13.80 20.45
CA ASN A 38 2.12 12.37 20.33
C ASN A 38 1.80 11.95 18.88
N LYS A 39 1.04 12.77 18.16
CA LYS A 39 0.73 12.53 16.74
C LYS A 39 1.99 12.58 15.88
N GLU A 40 2.80 13.62 16.02
CA GLU A 40 4.08 13.76 15.29
C GLU A 40 5.04 12.61 15.59
N MET A 41 5.13 12.19 16.87
CA MET A 41 5.95 11.05 17.26
C MET A 41 5.42 9.74 16.66
N GLY A 42 4.10 9.57 16.57
CA GLY A 42 3.46 8.43 15.93
C GLY A 42 3.80 8.35 14.43
N GLU A 43 3.65 9.48 13.72
CA GLU A 43 3.98 9.61 12.29
C GLU A 43 5.46 9.30 12.05
N ALA A 44 6.37 9.94 12.79
CA ALA A 44 7.81 9.73 12.63
C ALA A 44 8.26 8.29 12.94
N ARG A 45 7.61 7.62 13.90
CA ARG A 45 7.85 6.19 14.18
C ARG A 45 7.35 5.31 13.05
N SER A 46 6.18 5.62 12.47
CA SER A 46 5.64 4.91 11.31
C SER A 46 6.60 4.99 10.13
N ASP A 47 7.06 6.19 9.79
CA ASP A 47 7.96 6.42 8.65
C ASP A 47 9.29 5.68 8.79
N ARG A 48 9.87 5.67 10.00
CA ARG A 48 11.11 4.90 10.28
C ARG A 48 10.89 3.40 10.15
N ASN A 49 9.77 2.91 10.64
CA ASN A 49 9.43 1.48 10.55
C ASN A 49 9.17 1.07 9.10
N GLU A 50 8.48 1.89 8.31
CA GLU A 50 8.26 1.65 6.88
C GLU A 50 9.58 1.66 6.09
N THR A 51 10.46 2.62 6.36
CA THR A 51 11.76 2.71 5.69
C THR A 51 12.63 1.48 5.97
N SER A 52 12.71 1.05 7.23
CA SER A 52 13.49 -0.14 7.61
C SER A 52 12.90 -1.43 7.04
N ARG A 53 11.56 -1.56 6.99
CA ARG A 53 10.88 -2.67 6.31
C ARG A 53 11.18 -2.68 4.81
N ALA A 54 11.09 -1.54 4.14
CA ALA A 54 11.37 -1.43 2.71
C ALA A 54 12.81 -1.84 2.38
N GLN A 55 13.78 -1.40 3.20
CA GLN A 55 15.19 -1.80 3.05
C GLN A 55 15.37 -3.31 3.25
N ARG A 56 14.80 -3.88 4.32
CA ARG A 56 14.89 -5.32 4.60
C ARG A 56 14.25 -6.16 3.50
N ARG A 57 13.16 -5.66 2.91
CA ARG A 57 12.50 -6.29 1.75
C ARG A 57 13.36 -6.22 0.51
N ALA A 58 13.98 -5.08 0.22
CA ALA A 58 14.88 -4.94 -0.92
C ALA A 58 16.08 -5.91 -0.80
N GLU A 59 16.66 -6.02 0.40
CA GLU A 59 17.72 -7.00 0.69
C GLU A 59 17.25 -8.44 0.46
N LEU A 60 16.05 -8.79 0.93
CA LEU A 60 15.45 -10.10 0.67
C LEU A 60 15.35 -10.38 -0.84
N ILE A 61 14.79 -9.45 -1.62
CA ILE A 61 14.58 -9.64 -3.06
C ILE A 61 15.92 -9.86 -3.77
N GLU A 62 16.95 -9.09 -3.43
CA GLU A 62 18.29 -9.26 -4.02
C GLU A 62 18.92 -10.61 -3.64
N ASN A 63 18.78 -11.05 -2.39
CA ASN A 63 19.24 -12.38 -1.97
C ASN A 63 18.46 -13.51 -2.67
N LEU A 64 17.15 -13.37 -2.83
CA LEU A 64 16.32 -14.38 -3.51
C LEU A 64 16.64 -14.47 -5.01
N LYS A 65 17.00 -13.35 -5.68
CA LYS A 65 17.42 -13.37 -7.09
C LYS A 65 18.67 -14.21 -7.34
N GLN A 66 19.48 -14.49 -6.32
CA GLN A 66 20.64 -15.40 -6.44
C GLN A 66 20.23 -16.87 -6.57
N PHE A 67 18.99 -17.22 -6.20
CA PHE A 67 18.48 -18.58 -6.33
C PHE A 67 18.14 -18.85 -7.80
N PRO A 68 18.57 -20.00 -8.35
CA PRO A 68 18.27 -20.34 -9.74
C PRO A 68 16.76 -20.49 -9.94
N GLY A 69 16.25 -19.84 -10.98
CA GLY A 69 14.83 -19.84 -11.32
C GLY A 69 13.99 -18.78 -10.59
N VAL A 70 14.60 -17.87 -9.82
CA VAL A 70 13.91 -16.66 -9.33
C VAL A 70 14.11 -15.52 -10.32
N TYR A 71 13.02 -14.96 -10.85
CA TYR A 71 13.10 -13.87 -11.83
C TYR A 71 13.05 -12.48 -11.19
N GLY A 72 12.33 -12.33 -10.08
CA GLY A 72 12.14 -11.05 -9.39
C GLY A 72 10.65 -10.69 -9.25
N ARG A 73 10.37 -9.44 -8.87
CA ARG A 73 8.99 -8.98 -8.64
C ARG A 73 8.29 -8.67 -9.96
N LEU A 74 6.96 -8.82 -9.99
CA LEU A 74 6.16 -8.52 -11.16
C LEU A 74 6.34 -7.07 -11.66
N ILE A 75 6.42 -6.10 -10.75
CA ILE A 75 6.62 -4.68 -11.07
C ILE A 75 7.97 -4.40 -11.75
N ASP A 76 9.00 -5.20 -11.45
CA ASP A 76 10.34 -5.03 -12.03
C ASP A 76 10.45 -5.69 -13.43
N LEU A 77 9.46 -6.51 -13.81
CA LEU A 77 9.47 -7.37 -15.00
C LEU A 77 8.48 -6.92 -16.08
N CYS A 78 7.74 -5.84 -15.84
CA CYS A 78 6.78 -5.31 -16.79
C CYS A 78 6.73 -3.78 -16.76
N GLU A 79 6.40 -3.18 -17.90
CA GLU A 79 6.34 -1.72 -18.05
C GLU A 79 5.06 -1.32 -18.79
N PRO A 80 4.41 -0.20 -18.41
CA PRO A 80 3.28 0.32 -19.17
C PRO A 80 3.75 0.76 -20.57
N THR A 81 3.00 0.38 -21.61
CA THR A 81 3.27 0.84 -22.99
C THR A 81 3.17 2.36 -23.16
N HIS A 82 2.36 3.02 -22.32
CA HIS A 82 2.21 4.47 -22.29
C HIS A 82 1.93 4.95 -20.85
N LYS A 83 2.50 6.09 -20.46
CA LYS A 83 2.39 6.64 -19.08
C LYS A 83 0.93 6.81 -18.61
N ARG A 84 0.01 7.12 -19.53
CA ARG A 84 -1.43 7.24 -19.25
C ARG A 84 -2.05 6.00 -18.60
N PHE A 85 -1.50 4.81 -18.85
CA PHE A 85 -2.02 3.56 -18.31
C PHE A 85 -1.42 3.18 -16.95
N GLN A 86 -0.43 3.93 -16.47
CA GLN A 86 0.30 3.58 -15.24
C GLN A 86 -0.63 3.43 -14.04
N MET A 87 -1.54 4.39 -13.82
CA MET A 87 -2.49 4.30 -12.69
C MET A 87 -3.42 3.09 -12.80
N ALA A 88 -3.95 2.81 -14.00
CA ALA A 88 -4.84 1.67 -14.23
C ALA A 88 -4.11 0.34 -13.99
N ILE A 89 -2.89 0.21 -14.50
CA ILE A 89 -2.06 -0.98 -14.31
C ILE A 89 -1.71 -1.16 -12.83
N THR A 90 -1.28 -0.11 -12.13
CA THR A 90 -1.01 -0.15 -10.69
C THR A 90 -2.25 -0.58 -9.90
N LYS A 91 -3.43 -0.09 -10.29
CA LYS A 91 -4.69 -0.44 -9.63
C LYS A 91 -5.08 -1.90 -9.85
N VAL A 92 -4.90 -2.41 -11.06
CA VAL A 92 -5.25 -3.79 -11.45
C VAL A 92 -4.27 -4.79 -10.84
N LEU A 93 -2.96 -4.54 -10.95
CA LEU A 93 -1.94 -5.41 -10.36
C LEU A 93 -2.04 -5.43 -8.84
N GLY A 94 -2.26 -4.26 -8.21
CA GLY A 94 -2.51 -4.15 -6.77
C GLY A 94 -1.46 -4.90 -5.95
N ARG A 95 -1.91 -5.88 -5.17
CA ARG A 95 -1.03 -6.70 -4.31
C ARG A 95 -0.04 -7.55 -5.11
N ASN A 96 -0.38 -7.91 -6.35
CA ASN A 96 0.48 -8.71 -7.20
C ASN A 96 1.71 -7.96 -7.73
N MET A 97 1.77 -6.62 -7.59
CA MET A 97 2.94 -5.84 -8.01
C MET A 97 4.23 -6.32 -7.34
N ASP A 98 4.16 -6.64 -6.05
CA ASP A 98 5.31 -7.11 -5.30
C ASP A 98 5.47 -8.64 -5.33
N SER A 99 4.56 -9.37 -5.97
CA SER A 99 4.66 -10.83 -6.04
C SER A 99 5.91 -11.25 -6.81
N ILE A 100 6.62 -12.23 -6.27
CA ILE A 100 7.90 -12.73 -6.79
C ILE A 100 7.63 -13.86 -7.79
N ILE A 101 8.02 -13.67 -9.03
CA ILE A 101 7.89 -14.67 -10.10
C ILE A 101 9.04 -15.66 -10.00
N VAL A 102 8.70 -16.95 -10.03
CA VAL A 102 9.67 -18.05 -10.04
C VAL A 102 9.32 -19.09 -11.09
N GLU A 103 10.32 -19.80 -11.60
CA GLU A 103 10.12 -20.82 -12.63
C GLU A 103 9.32 -22.01 -12.13
N ARG A 104 9.69 -22.53 -10.94
CA ARG A 104 9.15 -23.78 -10.40
C ARG A 104 8.70 -23.68 -8.96
N GLU A 105 7.70 -24.49 -8.60
CA GLU A 105 7.26 -24.65 -7.21
C GLU A 105 8.39 -25.14 -6.29
N THR A 106 9.28 -26.00 -6.78
CA THR A 106 10.43 -26.48 -6.00
C THR A 106 11.34 -25.35 -5.54
N THR A 107 11.54 -24.32 -6.38
CA THR A 107 12.31 -23.12 -6.03
C THR A 107 11.61 -22.29 -4.93
N VAL A 108 10.27 -22.23 -4.92
CA VAL A 108 9.50 -21.57 -3.86
C VAL A 108 9.83 -22.17 -2.49
N GLN A 109 9.88 -23.50 -2.39
CA GLN A 109 10.14 -24.17 -1.11
C GLN A 109 11.53 -23.83 -0.55
N SER A 110 12.54 -23.74 -1.42
CA SER A 110 13.89 -23.30 -1.06
C SER A 110 13.90 -21.84 -0.58
N CYS A 111 13.20 -20.95 -1.29
CA CYS A 111 13.07 -19.54 -0.91
C CYS A 111 12.36 -19.38 0.45
N LEU A 112 11.26 -20.10 0.67
CA LEU A 112 10.51 -20.06 1.93
C LEU A 112 11.34 -20.57 3.11
N ARG A 113 12.19 -21.59 2.90
CA ARG A 113 13.11 -22.09 3.93
C ARG A 113 14.13 -21.02 4.31
N TYR A 114 14.79 -20.43 3.32
CA TYR A 114 15.74 -19.33 3.51
C TYR A 114 15.09 -18.15 4.25
N MET A 115 13.88 -17.75 3.84
CA MET A 115 13.13 -16.66 4.48
C MET A 115 12.84 -16.93 5.96
N LYS A 116 12.45 -18.16 6.30
CA LYS A 116 12.19 -18.57 7.70
C LYS A 116 13.45 -18.57 8.54
N GLU A 117 14.57 -19.08 8.02
CA GLU A 117 15.86 -19.12 8.71
C GLU A 117 16.36 -17.71 9.05
N HIS A 118 16.21 -16.76 8.13
CA HIS A 118 16.63 -15.37 8.29
C HIS A 118 15.54 -14.45 8.87
N ARG A 119 14.37 -15.01 9.24
CA ARG A 119 13.23 -14.29 9.84
C ARG A 119 12.76 -13.10 8.99
N TYR A 120 12.69 -13.30 7.68
CA TYR A 120 12.06 -12.34 6.78
C TYR A 120 10.53 -12.42 6.88
N GLU A 121 9.86 -11.31 6.56
CA GLU A 121 8.40 -11.27 6.49
C GLU A 121 7.89 -12.13 5.32
N PRO A 122 6.69 -12.72 5.40
CA PRO A 122 6.15 -13.55 4.32
C PRO A 122 5.93 -12.76 3.02
N GLU A 123 6.30 -13.35 1.89
CA GLU A 123 6.11 -12.80 0.55
C GLU A 123 5.22 -13.70 -0.32
N THR A 124 4.62 -13.13 -1.35
CA THR A 124 3.80 -13.89 -2.32
C THR A 124 4.65 -14.34 -3.49
N PHE A 125 4.58 -15.63 -3.82
CA PHE A 125 5.30 -16.23 -4.95
C PHE A 125 4.35 -16.67 -6.05
N LEU A 126 4.76 -16.48 -7.30
CA LEU A 126 4.03 -16.91 -8.51
C LEU A 126 4.87 -17.94 -9.29
N PRO A 127 4.70 -19.25 -9.02
CA PRO A 127 5.41 -20.30 -9.75
C PRO A 127 4.81 -20.52 -11.14
N LEU A 128 5.59 -20.30 -12.20
CA LEU A 128 5.12 -20.33 -13.60
C LEU A 128 4.71 -21.73 -14.10
N ASP A 129 5.27 -22.79 -13.51
CA ASP A 129 4.91 -24.18 -13.81
C ASP A 129 3.56 -24.59 -13.21
N TYR A 130 3.22 -24.10 -12.02
CA TYR A 130 2.05 -24.49 -11.26
C TYR A 130 0.89 -23.48 -11.29
N ILE A 131 1.15 -22.21 -11.61
CA ILE A 131 0.13 -21.16 -11.58
C ILE A 131 -1.04 -21.47 -12.52
N LYS A 132 -2.24 -21.47 -11.95
CA LYS A 132 -3.49 -21.67 -12.70
C LYS A 132 -3.97 -20.34 -13.23
N VAL A 133 -4.17 -20.27 -14.54
CA VAL A 133 -4.66 -19.09 -15.24
C VAL A 133 -5.90 -19.43 -16.05
N SER A 134 -6.86 -18.52 -16.03
CA SER A 134 -7.97 -18.56 -16.99
C SER A 134 -7.51 -17.92 -18.29
N PRO A 135 -7.86 -18.51 -19.46
CA PRO A 135 -7.54 -17.90 -20.73
C PRO A 135 -8.25 -16.55 -20.88
N ILE A 136 -7.64 -15.67 -21.67
CA ILE A 136 -8.22 -14.38 -22.02
C ILE A 136 -9.50 -14.61 -22.81
N ASN A 137 -10.54 -13.85 -22.50
CA ASN A 137 -11.69 -13.77 -23.39
C ASN A 137 -11.35 -12.84 -24.57
N GLU A 138 -11.01 -13.44 -25.71
CA GLU A 138 -10.64 -12.72 -26.95
C GLU A 138 -11.74 -11.76 -27.44
N GLN A 139 -13.02 -12.04 -27.13
CA GLN A 139 -14.13 -11.15 -27.49
C GLN A 139 -14.00 -9.76 -26.85
N LEU A 140 -13.29 -9.65 -25.72
CA LEU A 140 -13.05 -8.37 -25.05
C LEU A 140 -12.13 -7.44 -25.85
N ARG A 141 -11.32 -7.98 -26.78
CA ARG A 141 -10.51 -7.17 -27.71
C ARG A 141 -11.33 -6.60 -28.86
N GLU A 142 -12.50 -7.18 -29.13
CA GLU A 142 -13.40 -6.78 -30.23
C GLU A 142 -14.40 -5.71 -29.81
N LEU A 143 -14.42 -5.30 -28.53
CA LEU A 143 -15.30 -4.24 -28.03
C LEU A 143 -15.04 -2.93 -28.78
N GLN A 144 -16.06 -2.45 -29.50
CA GLN A 144 -16.00 -1.19 -30.26
C GLN A 144 -16.70 -0.03 -29.53
N ASP A 145 -17.58 -0.34 -28.59
CA ASP A 145 -18.31 0.62 -27.77
C ASP A 145 -18.30 0.14 -26.30
N PRO A 146 -17.81 0.95 -25.34
CA PRO A 146 -17.20 2.27 -25.49
C PRO A 146 -15.92 2.30 -26.33
N LYS A 147 -15.59 3.46 -26.89
CA LYS A 147 -14.34 3.63 -27.66
C LYS A 147 -13.12 3.51 -26.75
N ASN A 148 -12.00 3.08 -27.33
CA ASN A 148 -10.68 3.01 -26.68
C ASN A 148 -10.56 2.06 -25.48
N VAL A 149 -11.51 1.14 -25.30
CA VAL A 149 -11.43 0.08 -24.31
C VAL A 149 -10.38 -0.94 -24.74
N LYS A 150 -9.49 -1.33 -23.83
CA LYS A 150 -8.43 -2.31 -24.09
C LYS A 150 -8.25 -3.26 -22.92
N LEU A 151 -7.80 -4.48 -23.18
CA LEU A 151 -7.31 -5.36 -22.12
C LEU A 151 -6.06 -4.75 -21.47
N VAL A 152 -5.99 -4.84 -20.15
CA VAL A 152 -4.84 -4.35 -19.38
C VAL A 152 -3.57 -5.09 -19.79
N LEU A 153 -3.67 -6.39 -20.11
CA LEU A 153 -2.54 -7.18 -20.58
C LEU A 153 -1.94 -6.64 -21.90
N ASP A 154 -2.77 -6.06 -22.77
CA ASP A 154 -2.33 -5.57 -24.08
C ASP A 154 -1.66 -4.18 -23.99
N VAL A 155 -1.81 -3.49 -22.86
CA VAL A 155 -1.17 -2.19 -22.60
C VAL A 155 0.06 -2.30 -21.71
N ILE A 156 0.49 -3.52 -21.37
CA ILE A 156 1.72 -3.82 -20.62
C ILE A 156 2.74 -4.46 -21.57
N LYS A 157 3.98 -3.98 -21.50
CA LYS A 157 5.15 -4.57 -22.15
C LYS A 157 5.83 -5.55 -21.19
N TYR A 158 6.09 -6.76 -21.64
CA TYR A 158 6.70 -7.83 -20.84
C TYR A 158 7.33 -8.90 -21.72
N ASP A 159 8.17 -9.75 -21.13
CA ASP A 159 8.74 -10.91 -21.80
C ASP A 159 7.78 -12.11 -21.78
N ARG A 160 7.71 -12.89 -22.88
CA ARG A 160 6.73 -13.95 -23.08
C ARG A 160 6.75 -15.01 -21.98
N GLN A 161 7.92 -15.25 -21.38
CA GLN A 161 8.05 -16.17 -20.25
C GLN A 161 7.19 -15.77 -19.03
N TYR A 162 6.89 -14.48 -18.85
CA TYR A 162 6.08 -13.98 -17.74
C TYR A 162 4.58 -13.90 -18.05
N TYR A 163 4.15 -14.32 -19.26
CA TYR A 163 2.76 -14.24 -19.71
C TYR A 163 1.78 -14.82 -18.70
N LYS A 164 2.05 -16.00 -18.13
CA LYS A 164 1.16 -16.62 -17.14
C LYS A 164 1.03 -15.81 -15.86
N ALA A 165 2.12 -15.21 -15.37
CA ALA A 165 2.07 -14.40 -14.16
C ALA A 165 1.25 -13.12 -14.36
N LEU A 166 1.41 -12.46 -15.51
CA LEU A 166 0.60 -11.30 -15.85
C LEU A 166 -0.86 -11.66 -16.13
N LEU A 167 -1.13 -12.78 -16.79
CA LEU A 167 -2.49 -13.26 -17.00
C LEU A 167 -3.17 -13.60 -15.66
N TYR A 168 -2.43 -14.17 -14.70
CA TYR A 168 -2.94 -14.37 -13.34
C TYR A 168 -3.26 -13.05 -12.64
N ALA A 169 -2.38 -12.06 -12.75
CA ALA A 169 -2.54 -10.78 -12.06
C ALA A 169 -3.61 -9.87 -12.68
N CYS A 170 -3.67 -9.80 -14.01
CA CYS A 170 -4.57 -8.92 -14.76
C CYS A 170 -5.88 -9.60 -15.15
N GLY A 171 -5.87 -10.91 -15.43
CA GLY A 171 -7.02 -11.63 -15.97
C GLY A 171 -7.62 -10.95 -17.20
N ASN A 172 -8.95 -10.82 -17.20
CA ASN A 172 -9.74 -10.13 -18.22
C ASN A 172 -10.00 -8.65 -17.88
N ALA A 173 -9.15 -8.01 -17.09
CA ALA A 173 -9.32 -6.60 -16.74
C ALA A 173 -9.23 -5.70 -17.97
N LEU A 174 -10.10 -4.69 -18.01
CA LEU A 174 -10.18 -3.69 -19.06
C LEU A 174 -9.75 -2.32 -18.54
N VAL A 175 -9.18 -1.50 -19.43
CA VAL A 175 -8.91 -0.08 -19.20
C VAL A 175 -9.74 0.74 -20.17
N CYS A 176 -10.39 1.78 -19.64
CA CYS A 176 -11.24 2.72 -20.37
C CYS A 176 -10.74 4.17 -20.12
N ASP A 177 -11.15 5.12 -20.96
CA ASP A 177 -10.70 6.51 -20.84
C ASP A 177 -11.40 7.28 -19.70
N ASN A 178 -12.65 6.93 -19.36
CA ASN A 178 -13.44 7.60 -18.33
C ASN A 178 -14.32 6.63 -17.52
N ASP A 179 -14.81 7.11 -16.37
CA ASP A 179 -15.61 6.32 -15.44
C ASP A 179 -17.00 5.95 -15.98
N ASP A 180 -17.58 6.81 -16.83
CA ASP A 180 -18.90 6.57 -17.43
C ASP A 180 -18.86 5.42 -18.44
N ASP A 181 -17.76 5.30 -19.20
CA ASP A 181 -17.48 4.16 -20.08
C ASP A 181 -17.32 2.89 -19.26
N ALA A 182 -16.57 2.96 -18.16
CA ALA A 182 -16.34 1.81 -17.28
C ALA A 182 -17.63 1.30 -16.63
N ARG A 183 -18.60 2.16 -16.35
CA ARG A 183 -19.92 1.78 -15.78
C ARG A 183 -20.87 1.14 -16.79
N ARG A 184 -20.63 1.33 -18.09
CA ARG A 184 -21.50 0.83 -19.17
C ARG A 184 -21.13 -0.60 -19.63
N LEU A 185 -19.94 -1.06 -19.26
CA LEU A 185 -19.42 -2.41 -19.50
C LEU A 185 -19.84 -3.40 -18.41
#